data_AF-A0A932C9J6-F1
#
_entry.id   AF-A0A932C9J6-F1
#
_cell.length_a   1.000
_cell.length_b   1.000
_cell.length_c   1.000
_cell.angle_alpha   90.00
_cell.angle_beta   90.00
_cell.angle_gamma   90.00
#
_symmetry.space_group_name_H-M   'P 1'
#
loop_
_entity.id
_entity.type
_entity.pdbx_description
1 polymer ?
#
loop_
_entity_poly.entity_id
_entity_poly.type
_entity_poly.pdbx_seq_one_letter_code
_entity_poly.pdbx_strand_id
1 'polypeptide(L)'
;MAVAILGRANVLTKAQAKGEVEFPIRYSENTLRACAKDNEEESCDWRLVYLRGNSLREERKRVGVNAERQPCFYDNNWWLGGAVGRWLRVMPEKFDPGYHLIDFNGRFGRTSWPKQEKAVRELGPQLQRAHEAMVTEAALRIFEATRERLLLGFYHWGYSVDFLNNRVYVGLFHAEGWFVDYGPPLWDGNELLRVCLVRKFES
;
A
#
# COMPACT_ATOMS: atom_id res chain seq x y z
N MET A 1 3.07 8.72 33.11
CA MET A 1 1.91 9.57 32.82
C MET A 1 0.75 8.64 32.49
N ALA A 2 -0.24 8.55 33.37
CA ALA A 2 -1.29 7.53 33.33
C ALA A 2 -2.40 7.92 32.36
N VAL A 3 -2.80 6.99 31.47
CA VAL A 3 -3.99 7.16 30.62
C VAL A 3 -5.21 6.79 31.48
N ALA A 4 -5.95 7.81 31.89
CA ALA A 4 -7.25 7.64 32.51
C ALA A 4 -8.24 7.12 31.46
N ILE A 5 -8.71 5.89 31.64
CA ILE A 5 -9.88 5.36 30.93
C ILE A 5 -11.10 6.09 31.48
N LEU A 6 -11.56 7.11 30.76
CA LEU A 6 -12.82 7.80 31.02
C LEU A 6 -13.85 7.33 30.00
N GLY A 7 -14.96 6.81 30.51
CA GLY A 7 -16.00 6.12 29.76
C GLY A 7 -16.70 6.96 28.70
N ARG A 8 -17.33 6.24 27.76
CA ARG A 8 -18.33 6.68 26.77
C ARG A 8 -18.53 8.19 26.66
N ALA A 9 -17.51 8.89 26.16
CA ALA A 9 -17.67 10.20 25.57
C ALA A 9 -17.63 9.99 24.06
N ASN A 10 -18.77 10.19 23.40
CA ASN A 10 -18.83 10.28 21.95
C ASN A 10 -18.03 11.52 21.54
N VAL A 11 -16.72 11.36 21.36
CA VAL A 11 -15.88 12.38 20.74
C VAL A 11 -16.25 12.38 19.28
N LEU A 12 -17.12 13.33 18.90
CA LEU A 12 -17.42 13.56 17.50
C LEU A 12 -16.13 14.01 16.81
N THR A 13 -15.60 13.17 15.92
CA THR A 13 -14.49 13.55 15.06
C THR A 13 -14.90 14.72 14.17
N LYS A 14 -13.94 15.54 13.70
CA LYS A 14 -14.24 16.65 12.78
C LYS A 14 -15.00 16.22 11.52
N ALA A 15 -14.90 14.94 11.13
CA ALA A 15 -15.66 14.34 10.04
C ALA A 15 -17.15 14.15 10.40
N GLN A 16 -17.45 13.69 11.63
CA GLN A 16 -18.83 13.55 12.13
C GLN A 16 -19.54 14.91 12.27
N ALA A 17 -18.81 15.99 12.59
CA ALA A 17 -19.36 17.35 12.61
C ALA A 17 -19.71 17.90 11.21
N LYS A 18 -19.22 17.27 10.13
CA LYS A 18 -19.40 17.71 8.74
C LYS A 18 -20.33 16.83 7.91
N GLY A 19 -20.90 15.77 8.49
CA GLY A 19 -21.73 14.81 7.74
C GLY A 19 -20.94 13.98 6.73
N GLU A 20 -19.62 13.86 6.91
CA GLU A 20 -18.78 12.99 6.09
C GLU A 20 -19.03 11.53 6.47
N VAL A 21 -19.09 10.63 5.48
CA VAL A 21 -19.30 9.20 5.68
C VAL A 21 -18.23 8.66 6.62
N GLU A 22 -18.64 8.18 7.79
CA GLU A 22 -17.75 7.50 8.74
C GLU A 22 -17.40 6.15 8.14
N PHE A 23 -16.11 5.93 7.85
CA PHE A 23 -15.61 4.61 7.49
C PHE A 23 -15.18 3.90 8.77
N PRO A 24 -15.99 2.99 9.32
CA PRO A 24 -15.64 2.31 10.55
C PRO A 24 -14.38 1.46 10.36
N ILE A 25 -13.61 1.28 11.42
CA ILE A 25 -12.54 0.29 11.46
C ILE A 25 -13.22 -1.09 11.42
N ARG A 26 -12.98 -1.86 10.36
CA ARG A 26 -13.61 -3.17 10.08
C ARG A 26 -12.80 -4.36 10.62
N TYR A 27 -12.04 -4.12 11.68
CA TYR A 27 -11.17 -5.12 12.31
C TYR A 27 -11.49 -5.20 13.79
N SER A 28 -11.63 -6.42 14.32
CA SER A 28 -11.78 -6.64 15.74
C SER A 28 -10.57 -6.15 16.54
N GLU A 29 -10.80 -5.82 17.81
CA GLU A 29 -9.72 -5.47 18.74
C GLU A 29 -8.67 -6.59 18.84
N ASN A 30 -9.12 -7.85 18.84
CA ASN A 30 -8.22 -9.01 18.87
C ASN A 30 -7.29 -9.04 17.67
N THR A 31 -7.80 -8.74 16.46
CA THR A 31 -7.00 -8.60 15.25
C THR A 31 -5.96 -7.49 15.38
N LEU A 32 -6.36 -6.31 15.88
CA LEU A 32 -5.45 -5.19 16.08
C LEU A 32 -4.34 -5.52 17.10
N ARG A 33 -4.70 -6.19 18.21
CA ARG A 33 -3.73 -6.63 19.24
C ARG A 33 -2.76 -7.68 18.71
N ALA A 34 -3.24 -8.63 17.91
CA ALA A 34 -2.38 -9.62 17.27
C ALA A 34 -1.36 -8.95 16.33
N CYS A 35 -1.81 -8.04 15.46
CA CYS A 35 -0.91 -7.29 14.57
C CYS A 35 0.10 -6.43 15.35
N ALA A 36 -0.31 -5.81 16.46
CA ALA A 36 0.61 -5.06 17.32
C ALA A 36 1.69 -5.98 17.92
N LYS A 37 1.30 -7.17 18.38
CA LYS A 37 2.24 -8.17 18.89
C LYS A 37 3.22 -8.65 17.82
N ASP A 38 2.74 -8.92 16.60
CA ASP A 38 3.60 -9.34 15.49
C ASP A 38 4.67 -8.28 15.15
N ASN A 39 4.34 -6.99 15.32
CA ASN A 39 5.27 -5.87 15.16
C ASN A 39 6.31 -5.82 16.30
N GLU A 40 5.90 -6.06 17.55
CA GLU A 40 6.82 -6.13 18.70
C GLU A 40 7.85 -7.26 18.55
N GLU A 41 7.46 -8.36 17.90
CA GLU A 41 8.34 -9.49 17.57
C GLU A 41 9.21 -9.26 16.32
N GLU A 42 9.17 -8.05 15.73
CA GLU A 42 9.88 -7.64 14.50
C GLU A 42 9.65 -8.56 13.29
N SER A 43 8.55 -9.32 13.31
CA SER A 43 8.18 -10.26 12.25
C SER A 43 7.37 -9.60 11.13
N CYS A 44 6.73 -8.47 11.43
CA CYS A 44 5.82 -7.72 10.57
C CYS A 44 5.99 -6.21 10.77
N ASP A 45 5.44 -5.43 9.84
CA ASP A 45 5.28 -3.98 9.97
C ASP A 45 3.83 -3.58 9.65
N TRP A 46 2.90 -4.02 10.49
CA TRP A 46 1.48 -3.71 10.38
C TRP A 46 1.19 -2.25 10.69
N ARG A 47 0.56 -1.55 9.74
CA ARG A 47 0.06 -0.18 9.90
C ARG A 47 -1.43 -0.13 9.59
N LEU A 48 -2.20 0.47 10.49
CA LEU A 48 -3.61 0.81 10.25
C LEU A 48 -3.68 2.20 9.59
N VAL A 49 -4.10 2.26 8.33
CA VAL A 49 -4.08 3.50 7.54
C VAL A 49 -5.45 3.76 6.93
N TYR A 50 -5.92 5.01 7.03
CA TYR A 50 -7.10 5.46 6.28
C TYR A 50 -6.70 5.87 4.85
N LEU A 51 -7.37 5.25 3.88
CA LEU A 51 -7.11 5.45 2.46
C LEU A 51 -8.36 5.92 1.73
N ARG A 52 -8.19 6.79 0.74
CA ARG A 52 -9.29 7.35 -0.07
C ARG A 52 -9.60 6.52 -1.31
N GLY A 53 -8.80 5.48 -1.61
CA GLY A 53 -9.00 4.66 -2.80
C GLY A 53 -8.45 5.36 -4.05
N ASN A 54 -7.39 6.15 -3.89
CA ASN A 54 -6.77 6.86 -5.00
C ASN A 54 -5.96 5.88 -5.85
N SER A 55 -6.09 6.00 -7.17
CA SER A 55 -5.20 5.34 -8.13
C SER A 55 -3.79 5.94 -8.11
N LEU A 56 -2.81 5.23 -8.68
CA LEU A 56 -1.44 5.74 -8.83
C LEU A 56 -1.38 7.08 -9.58
N ARG A 57 -2.28 7.28 -10.56
CA ARG A 57 -2.37 8.52 -11.33
C ARG A 57 -2.92 9.68 -10.51
N GLU A 58 -3.94 9.43 -9.69
CA GLU A 58 -4.51 10.44 -8.78
C GLU A 58 -3.46 10.86 -7.74
N GLU A 59 -2.71 9.91 -7.18
CA GLU A 59 -1.59 10.21 -6.29
C GLU A 59 -0.48 11.00 -6.99
N ARG A 60 -0.07 10.62 -8.22
CA ARG A 60 0.94 11.38 -8.98
C ARG A 60 0.49 12.81 -9.27
N LYS A 61 -0.78 13.02 -9.64
CA LYS A 61 -1.33 14.37 -9.83
C LYS A 61 -1.32 15.18 -8.53
N ARG A 62 -1.53 14.53 -7.38
CA ARG A 62 -1.58 15.17 -6.06
C ARG A 62 -0.20 15.63 -5.60
N VAL A 63 0.81 14.76 -5.67
CA VAL A 63 2.13 15.03 -5.08
C VAL A 63 3.17 15.52 -6.10
N GLY A 64 2.93 15.30 -7.40
CA GLY A 64 3.84 15.70 -8.47
C GLY A 64 5.14 14.89 -8.50
N VAL A 65 6.16 15.48 -9.12
CA VAL A 65 7.48 14.82 -9.40
C VAL A 65 8.70 15.64 -9.04
N ASN A 66 8.50 16.79 -8.40
CA ASN A 66 9.63 17.62 -8.02
C ASN A 66 10.36 16.96 -6.84
N ALA A 67 11.56 16.42 -7.07
CA ALA A 67 12.38 15.79 -6.04
C ALA A 67 12.72 16.72 -4.86
N GLU A 68 12.77 18.04 -5.10
CA GLU A 68 12.97 19.06 -4.06
C GLU A 68 11.73 19.26 -3.17
N ARG A 69 10.57 18.71 -3.56
CA ARG A 69 9.30 18.82 -2.84
C ARG A 69 8.73 17.44 -2.53
N GLN A 70 9.18 16.85 -1.43
CA GLN A 70 8.76 15.52 -0.98
C GLN A 70 7.43 15.54 -0.18
N PRO A 71 6.56 14.51 -0.32
CA PRO A 71 6.76 13.36 -1.19
C PRO A 71 6.55 13.72 -2.67
N CYS A 72 7.24 13.03 -3.56
CA CYS A 72 6.99 13.12 -5.00
C CYS A 72 7.11 11.73 -5.61
N PHE A 73 6.63 11.55 -6.84
CA PHE A 73 7.01 10.40 -7.65
C PHE A 73 8.37 10.64 -8.29
N TYR A 74 9.09 9.56 -8.55
CA TYR A 74 10.22 9.58 -9.46
C TYR A 74 9.77 10.02 -10.86
N ASP A 75 10.61 10.78 -11.55
CA ASP A 75 10.28 11.34 -12.87
C ASP A 75 10.73 10.43 -14.01
N ASN A 76 9.95 9.39 -14.25
CA ASN A 76 10.08 8.46 -15.37
C ASN A 76 8.75 8.36 -16.15
N ASN A 77 8.75 7.57 -17.23
CA ASN A 77 7.65 7.57 -18.21
C ASN A 77 6.55 6.51 -17.97
N TRP A 78 6.50 5.80 -16.83
CA TRP A 78 5.48 4.77 -16.58
C TRP A 78 4.05 5.31 -16.71
N TRP A 79 3.83 6.56 -16.31
CA TRP A 79 2.54 7.24 -16.35
C TRP A 79 2.18 7.76 -17.75
N LEU A 80 3.19 7.92 -18.62
CA LEU A 80 3.07 8.48 -19.97
C LEU A 80 2.74 7.45 -21.03
N GLY A 81 2.92 6.16 -20.76
CA GLY A 81 2.60 5.03 -21.63
C GLY A 81 2.53 5.41 -23.11
N GLY A 82 3.68 5.45 -23.80
CA GLY A 82 3.83 5.87 -25.20
C GLY A 82 3.03 5.09 -26.26
N ALA A 83 2.08 4.25 -25.85
CA ALA A 83 1.03 3.70 -26.68
C ALA A 83 -0.33 4.22 -26.18
N VAL A 84 -0.66 5.44 -26.64
CA VAL A 84 -1.95 6.11 -26.53
C VAL A 84 -3.11 5.09 -26.66
N GLY A 85 -3.85 4.87 -25.58
CA GLY A 85 -5.18 4.23 -25.61
C GLY A 85 -5.33 2.77 -25.16
N ARG A 86 -4.27 1.95 -25.04
CA ARG A 86 -4.45 0.50 -24.69
C ARG A 86 -4.35 0.15 -23.20
N TRP A 87 -3.86 1.06 -22.37
CA TRP A 87 -3.78 0.91 -20.91
C TRP A 87 -5.12 1.13 -20.19
N LEU A 88 -6.04 1.88 -20.80
CA LEU A 88 -7.27 2.35 -20.19
C LEU A 88 -8.34 1.27 -19.98
N ARG A 89 -8.21 0.09 -20.60
CA ARG A 89 -9.29 -0.91 -20.64
C ARG A 89 -9.15 -2.08 -19.67
N VAL A 90 -8.01 -2.20 -18.97
CA VAL A 90 -7.68 -3.40 -18.17
C VAL A 90 -7.46 -3.10 -16.68
N MET A 91 -7.55 -1.83 -16.26
CA MET A 91 -7.38 -1.43 -14.86
C MET A 91 -8.70 -1.03 -14.21
N PRO A 92 -9.35 -1.91 -13.44
CA PRO A 92 -10.27 -1.47 -12.41
C PRO A 92 -9.43 -1.05 -11.19
N GLU A 93 -8.61 0.00 -11.28
CA GLU A 93 -7.73 0.39 -10.18
C GLU A 93 -8.45 1.29 -9.18
N LYS A 94 -9.37 0.70 -8.43
CA LYS A 94 -9.80 1.25 -7.15
C LYS A 94 -9.90 0.10 -6.16
N PHE A 95 -9.27 0.30 -5.02
CA PHE A 95 -9.56 -0.46 -3.82
C PHE A 95 -10.55 0.36 -2.99
N ASP A 96 -11.32 -0.31 -2.13
CA ASP A 96 -12.35 0.37 -1.35
C ASP A 96 -11.72 1.40 -0.39
N PRO A 97 -12.26 2.63 -0.30
CA PRO A 97 -11.84 3.58 0.72
C PRO A 97 -12.13 3.06 2.13
N GLY A 98 -11.36 3.55 3.10
CA GLY A 98 -11.53 3.21 4.52
C GLY A 98 -10.23 2.87 5.23
N TYR A 99 -10.34 2.31 6.43
CA TYR A 99 -9.20 1.83 7.20
C TYR A 99 -8.76 0.44 6.72
N HIS A 100 -7.47 0.31 6.39
CA HIS A 100 -6.84 -0.95 5.99
C HIS A 100 -5.64 -1.26 6.90
N LEU A 101 -5.45 -2.53 7.22
CA LEU A 101 -4.24 -3.05 7.87
C LEU A 101 -3.28 -3.59 6.81
N ILE A 102 -2.12 -2.93 6.67
CA ILE A 102 -1.11 -3.28 5.67
C ILE A 102 0.19 -3.63 6.39
N ASP A 103 0.78 -4.77 6.03
CA ASP A 103 2.12 -5.19 6.44
C ASP A 103 3.14 -4.70 5.42
N PHE A 104 3.99 -3.76 5.83
CA PHE A 104 5.06 -3.19 5.03
C PHE A 104 6.37 -3.97 5.14
N ASN A 105 6.43 -5.05 5.92
CA ASN A 105 7.58 -5.94 5.93
C ASN A 105 7.58 -6.78 4.64
N GLY A 106 8.36 -6.34 3.64
CA GLY A 106 8.38 -6.98 2.33
C GLY A 106 8.77 -8.47 2.40
N ARG A 107 7.85 -9.35 2.00
CA ARG A 107 8.05 -10.82 2.02
C ARG A 107 8.36 -11.40 0.64
N PHE A 108 8.82 -12.65 0.62
CA PHE A 108 8.98 -13.49 -0.58
C PHE A 108 9.87 -12.88 -1.67
N GLY A 109 10.99 -12.27 -1.28
CA GLY A 109 11.99 -11.78 -2.23
C GLY A 109 12.59 -12.88 -3.12
N ARG A 110 13.23 -12.49 -4.24
CA ARG A 110 13.92 -13.42 -5.18
C ARG A 110 13.02 -14.49 -5.81
N THR A 111 11.70 -14.34 -5.76
CA THR A 111 10.75 -15.29 -6.33
C THR A 111 9.80 -14.63 -7.31
N SER A 112 9.48 -15.32 -8.40
CA SER A 112 8.51 -14.91 -9.40
C SER A 112 7.11 -14.74 -8.82
N TRP A 113 6.28 -13.99 -9.52
CA TRP A 113 4.93 -13.68 -9.07
C TRP A 113 4.10 -14.95 -8.79
N PRO A 114 4.02 -15.98 -9.66
CA PRO A 114 3.26 -17.19 -9.33
C PRO A 114 3.71 -17.89 -8.04
N LYS A 115 5.02 -17.88 -7.74
CA LYS A 115 5.57 -18.45 -6.50
C LYS A 115 5.20 -17.61 -5.28
N GLN A 116 5.31 -16.29 -5.38
CA GLN A 116 4.86 -15.38 -4.33
C GLN A 116 3.36 -15.53 -4.07
N GLU A 117 2.52 -15.63 -5.10
CA GLU A 117 1.07 -15.82 -4.95
C GLU A 117 0.74 -17.12 -4.22
N LYS A 118 1.45 -18.21 -4.58
CA LYS A 118 1.32 -19.48 -3.87
C LYS A 118 1.68 -19.32 -2.38
N ALA A 119 2.81 -18.69 -2.08
CA ALA A 119 3.26 -18.46 -0.70
C ALA A 119 2.29 -17.57 0.10
N VAL A 120 1.71 -16.54 -0.52
CA VAL A 120 0.69 -15.69 0.12
C VAL A 120 -0.55 -16.50 0.49
N ARG A 121 -1.02 -17.40 -0.38
CA ARG A 121 -2.17 -18.27 -0.09
C ARG A 121 -1.88 -19.25 1.05
N GLU A 122 -0.65 -19.73 1.16
CA GLU A 122 -0.19 -20.62 2.22
C GLU A 122 -0.14 -19.95 3.61
N LEU A 123 -0.03 -18.61 3.68
CA LEU A 123 -0.13 -17.87 4.94
C LEU A 123 -1.54 -17.88 5.56
N GLY A 124 -2.56 -18.21 4.77
CA GLY A 124 -3.94 -18.34 5.22
C GLY A 124 -4.92 -17.37 4.55
N PRO A 125 -6.23 -17.65 4.64
CA PRO A 125 -7.24 -16.98 3.83
C PRO A 125 -7.50 -15.51 4.19
N GLN A 126 -7.15 -15.10 5.41
CA GLN A 126 -7.26 -13.73 5.94
C GLN A 126 -6.23 -12.75 5.37
N LEU A 127 -5.20 -13.23 4.69
CA LEU A 127 -4.17 -12.41 4.09
C LEU A 127 -4.28 -12.42 2.57
N GLN A 128 -3.91 -11.30 1.96
CA GLN A 128 -3.73 -11.20 0.52
C GLN A 128 -2.62 -10.20 0.21
N ARG A 129 -2.13 -10.21 -1.02
CA ARG A 129 -1.23 -9.16 -1.51
C ARG A 129 -1.97 -7.82 -1.47
N ALA A 130 -1.27 -6.78 -1.03
CA ALA A 130 -1.81 -5.42 -1.11
C ALA A 130 -1.90 -4.96 -2.57
N HIS A 131 -2.87 -4.09 -2.87
CA HIS A 131 -2.92 -3.44 -4.18
C HIS A 131 -1.81 -2.38 -4.25
N GLU A 132 -1.12 -2.23 -5.38
CA GLU A 132 0.02 -1.30 -5.47
C GLU A 132 -0.36 0.18 -5.30
N ALA A 133 -1.53 0.60 -5.81
CA ALA A 133 -2.14 1.88 -5.48
C ALA A 133 -2.39 2.07 -3.96
N MET A 134 -2.81 1.03 -3.25
CA MET A 134 -3.02 1.05 -1.79
C MET A 134 -1.70 1.27 -1.05
N VAL A 135 -0.66 0.53 -1.42
CA VAL A 135 0.70 0.67 -0.86
C VAL A 135 1.26 2.07 -1.13
N THR A 136 1.05 2.58 -2.33
CA THR A 136 1.49 3.93 -2.72
C THR A 136 0.79 5.01 -1.92
N GLU A 137 -0.55 5.01 -1.88
CA GLU A 137 -1.32 6.00 -1.12
C GLU A 137 -0.92 5.97 0.37
N ALA A 138 -0.78 4.78 0.95
CA ALA A 138 -0.36 4.62 2.33
C ALA A 138 1.06 5.15 2.59
N ALA A 139 2.04 4.78 1.77
CA ALA A 139 3.42 5.20 1.95
C ALA A 139 3.60 6.73 1.83
N LEU A 140 2.95 7.35 0.84
CA LEU A 140 3.02 8.80 0.65
C LEU A 140 2.37 9.55 1.82
N ARG A 141 1.22 9.08 2.31
CA ARG A 141 0.53 9.69 3.47
C ARG A 141 1.28 9.52 4.78
N ILE A 142 1.85 8.34 5.01
CA ILE A 142 2.69 8.09 6.19
C ILE A 142 3.87 9.05 6.16
N PHE A 143 4.55 9.21 5.03
CA PHE A 143 5.62 10.18 4.91
C PHE A 143 5.16 11.63 5.14
N GLU A 144 4.00 12.03 4.62
CA GLU A 144 3.45 13.37 4.89
C GLU A 144 3.20 13.61 6.40
N ALA A 145 2.73 12.59 7.11
CA ALA A 145 2.40 12.67 8.53
C ALA A 145 3.61 12.53 9.46
N THR A 146 4.56 11.65 9.15
CA THR A 146 5.63 11.21 10.06
C THR A 146 7.04 11.45 9.52
N ARG A 147 7.18 11.76 8.22
CA ARG A 147 8.46 11.81 7.48
C ARG A 147 9.20 10.48 7.40
N GLU A 148 8.55 9.38 7.80
CA GLU A 148 9.05 8.02 7.62
C GLU A 148 8.98 7.60 6.15
N ARG A 149 10.07 7.01 5.63
CA ARG A 149 10.12 6.46 4.27
C ARG A 149 9.96 4.94 4.34
N LEU A 150 8.79 4.46 3.92
CA LEU A 150 8.55 3.03 3.73
C LEU A 150 9.14 2.55 2.40
N LEU A 151 9.47 1.26 2.30
CA LEU A 151 9.97 0.63 1.07
C LEU A 151 11.28 1.25 0.53
N LEU A 152 12.18 1.72 1.41
CA LEU A 152 13.45 2.33 1.00
C LEU A 152 14.35 1.42 0.13
N GLY A 153 14.33 0.11 0.38
CA GLY A 153 15.25 -0.85 -0.25
C GLY A 153 14.57 -1.95 -1.06
N PHE A 154 13.26 -1.83 -1.34
CA PHE A 154 12.56 -2.83 -2.15
C PHE A 154 11.35 -2.23 -2.87
N TYR A 155 10.89 -2.96 -3.89
CA TYR A 155 9.65 -2.76 -4.63
C TYR A 155 8.59 -3.75 -4.16
N HIS A 156 7.39 -3.26 -3.95
CA HIS A 156 6.20 -4.08 -3.84
C HIS A 156 5.66 -4.42 -5.24
N TRP A 157 5.52 -5.71 -5.52
CA TRP A 157 4.87 -6.17 -6.75
C TRP A 157 3.34 -6.11 -6.63
N GLY A 158 2.65 -5.49 -7.58
CA GLY A 158 1.20 -5.29 -7.56
C GLY A 158 0.39 -6.34 -8.31
N TYR A 159 -0.93 -6.15 -8.33
CA TYR A 159 -1.85 -6.94 -9.16
C TYR A 159 -1.94 -6.42 -10.58
N SER A 160 -1.78 -5.12 -10.75
CA SER A 160 -1.94 -4.47 -12.04
C SER A 160 -0.95 -4.95 -13.09
N VAL A 161 -1.42 -4.97 -14.34
CA VAL A 161 -0.62 -5.35 -15.50
C VAL A 161 -0.61 -4.29 -16.58
N ASP A 162 0.50 -4.28 -17.29
CA ASP A 162 0.80 -3.52 -18.48
C ASP A 162 0.20 -4.25 -19.72
N PHE A 163 0.25 -3.62 -20.91
CA PHE A 163 -0.29 -4.22 -22.14
C PHE A 163 0.49 -5.45 -22.65
N LEU A 164 1.73 -5.65 -22.18
CA LEU A 164 2.58 -6.80 -22.43
C LEU A 164 2.47 -7.84 -21.31
N ASN A 165 1.49 -7.70 -20.40
CA ASN A 165 1.30 -8.55 -19.23
C ASN A 165 2.46 -8.50 -18.21
N ASN A 166 3.30 -7.46 -18.26
CA ASN A 166 4.22 -7.11 -17.18
C ASN A 166 3.42 -6.59 -16.00
N ARG A 167 3.88 -6.90 -14.79
CA ARG A 167 3.22 -6.53 -13.55
C ARG A 167 3.77 -5.22 -13.04
N VAL A 168 2.89 -4.31 -12.65
CA VAL A 168 3.25 -3.02 -12.03
C VAL A 168 3.87 -3.29 -10.67
N TYR A 169 4.95 -2.60 -10.34
CA TYR A 169 5.54 -2.58 -9.01
C TYR A 169 5.86 -1.16 -8.57
N VAL A 170 5.86 -0.94 -7.26
CA VAL A 170 5.97 0.38 -6.62
C VAL A 170 6.89 0.33 -5.42
N GLY A 171 7.65 1.38 -5.11
CA GLY A 171 8.53 1.39 -3.94
C GLY A 171 9.79 2.20 -4.16
N LEU A 172 10.91 1.72 -3.60
CA LEU A 172 12.21 2.42 -3.55
C LEU A 172 12.07 3.89 -3.18
N PHE A 173 11.45 4.17 -2.04
CA PHE A 173 11.09 5.56 -1.72
C PHE A 173 12.26 6.37 -1.15
N HIS A 174 13.15 6.86 -2.00
CA HIS A 174 14.29 7.69 -1.59
C HIS A 174 14.13 9.17 -1.97
N ALA A 175 15.22 9.93 -1.89
CA ALA A 175 15.24 11.37 -2.12
C ALA A 175 14.81 11.78 -3.54
N GLU A 176 14.86 10.88 -4.52
CA GLU A 176 14.44 11.14 -5.90
C GLU A 176 12.93 10.91 -6.10
N GLY A 177 12.25 10.34 -5.09
CA GLY A 177 10.81 10.11 -5.09
C GLY A 177 10.42 8.65 -5.03
N TRP A 178 9.11 8.43 -5.15
CA TRP A 178 8.46 7.12 -5.17
C TRP A 178 8.48 6.54 -6.57
N PHE A 179 9.06 5.36 -6.73
CA PHE A 179 9.17 4.70 -8.03
C PHE A 179 7.91 3.90 -8.34
N VAL A 180 7.54 3.94 -9.61
CA VAL A 180 6.57 3.05 -10.22
C VAL A 180 7.15 2.59 -11.55
N ASP A 181 7.10 1.29 -11.80
CA ASP A 181 7.56 0.68 -13.04
C ASP A 181 6.87 -0.69 -13.22
N TYR A 182 7.28 -1.47 -14.22
CA TYR A 182 6.69 -2.77 -14.53
C TYR A 182 7.75 -3.80 -14.91
N GLY A 183 7.42 -5.09 -14.74
CA GLY A 183 8.34 -6.17 -15.06
C GLY A 183 7.65 -7.51 -15.29
N PRO A 184 8.30 -8.44 -16.01
CA PRO A 184 7.68 -9.71 -16.39
C PRO A 184 7.37 -10.57 -15.15
N PRO A 185 6.17 -11.18 -15.06
CA PRO A 185 5.73 -11.93 -13.86
C PRO A 185 6.56 -13.18 -13.57
N LEU A 186 7.27 -13.70 -14.58
CA LEU A 186 8.11 -14.89 -14.48
C LEU A 186 9.55 -14.56 -14.03
N TRP A 187 9.87 -13.29 -13.75
CA TRP A 187 11.20 -12.91 -13.31
C TRP A 187 11.52 -13.51 -11.93
N ASP A 188 12.39 -14.52 -11.90
CA ASP A 188 13.04 -15.00 -10.68
C ASP A 188 14.36 -14.22 -10.47
N GLY A 189 14.75 -13.96 -9.22
CA GLY A 189 16.09 -13.45 -8.89
C GLY A 189 16.27 -11.96 -8.63
N ASN A 190 15.22 -11.13 -8.70
CA ASN A 190 15.32 -9.75 -8.22
C ASN A 190 15.08 -9.70 -6.69
N GLU A 191 16.14 -9.41 -5.92
CA GLU A 191 16.09 -9.34 -4.46
C GLU A 191 15.24 -8.17 -3.95
N LEU A 192 15.07 -7.15 -4.80
CA LEU A 192 14.31 -5.96 -4.50
C LEU A 192 12.81 -6.17 -4.71
N LEU A 193 12.36 -7.17 -5.47
CA LEU A 193 10.92 -7.40 -5.64
C LEU A 193 10.36 -8.24 -4.48
N ARG A 194 9.44 -7.66 -3.71
CA ARG A 194 8.82 -8.25 -2.53
C ARG A 194 7.31 -8.00 -2.49
N VAL A 195 6.68 -8.45 -1.42
CA VAL A 195 5.23 -8.38 -1.24
C VAL A 195 4.89 -7.70 0.09
N CYS A 196 4.16 -6.59 0.03
CA CYS A 196 3.38 -6.08 1.15
C CYS A 196 2.06 -6.83 1.18
N LEU A 197 1.58 -7.14 2.38
CA LEU A 197 0.33 -7.85 2.58
C LEU A 197 -0.73 -6.90 3.11
N VAL A 198 -1.98 -7.19 2.81
CA VAL A 198 -3.12 -6.53 3.44
C VAL A 198 -3.99 -7.59 4.12
N ARG A 199 -4.50 -7.26 5.29
CA ARG A 199 -5.45 -8.12 5.99
C ARG A 199 -6.86 -7.87 5.47
N LYS A 200 -7.54 -8.92 5.03
CA LYS A 200 -8.93 -8.86 4.58
C LYS A 200 -9.85 -8.45 5.73
N PHE A 201 -10.96 -7.79 5.40
CA PHE A 201 -11.98 -7.47 6.39
C PHE A 201 -12.60 -8.73 6.97
N GLU A 202 -12.91 -8.66 8.26
CA GLU A 202 -13.70 -9.69 8.92
C GLU A 202 -15.14 -9.61 8.35
N SER A 203 -15.64 -10.74 7.86
CA SER A 203 -17.00 -10.91 7.35
C SER A 203 -17.99 -11.21 8.46
#